data_AF-H2ETN2-F1
#
_entry.id   AF-H2ETN2-F1
#
_cell.length_a   1.000
_cell.length_b   1.000
_cell.length_c   1.000
_cell.angle_alpha   90.00
_cell.angle_beta   90.00
_cell.angle_gamma   90.00
#
_symmetry.space_group_name_H-M   'P 1'
#
loop_
_entity.id
_entity.type
_entity.pdbx_description
1 polymer ?
#
loop_
_entity_poly.entity_id
_entity_poly.type
_entity_poly.pdbx_seq_one_letter_code
_entity_poly.pdbx_strand_id
1 'polypeptide(L)'
;ALELSVLCDAEVALIIFSNRGKLYEFCSSSGMLKTLEGYQKCNYRAPEPNVSAREALELSSQQEYLKLKARYEALQRSQRNLLGEDLGPLSSKELESLEGQLDMSLKQIRSTRTQYMLGQLTDLTLEPLY
;
A
#
# COMPACT_ATOMS: atom_id res chain seq x y z
N ALA A 1 -33.79 8.22 8.43
CA ALA A 1 -33.76 6.89 7.78
C ALA A 1 -34.91 6.01 8.27
N LEU A 2 -35.11 5.86 9.58
CA LEU A 2 -36.23 5.08 10.12
C LEU A 2 -37.61 5.62 9.72
N GLU A 3 -37.86 6.93 9.89
CA GLU A 3 -39.15 7.55 9.51
C GLU A 3 -39.49 7.33 8.04
N LEU A 4 -38.52 7.51 7.14
CA LEU A 4 -38.69 7.24 5.70
C LEU A 4 -39.00 5.76 5.43
N SER A 5 -38.35 4.85 6.13
CA SER A 5 -38.61 3.41 5.98
C SER A 5 -40.05 3.06 6.38
N VAL A 6 -40.53 3.60 7.51
CA VAL A 6 -41.87 3.31 8.03
C VAL A 6 -42.97 3.98 7.21
N LEU A 7 -42.80 5.26 6.86
CA LEU A 7 -43.83 6.03 6.14
C LEU A 7 -43.99 5.59 4.69
N CYS A 8 -42.92 5.11 4.06
CA CYS A 8 -42.92 4.75 2.64
C CYS A 8 -42.88 3.24 2.38
N ASP A 9 -42.90 2.40 3.43
CA ASP A 9 -42.67 0.94 3.34
C ASP A 9 -41.44 0.60 2.49
N ALA A 10 -40.34 1.31 2.78
CA ALA A 10 -39.11 1.24 2.00
C ALA A 10 -37.98 0.61 2.82
N GLU A 11 -37.20 -0.29 2.20
CA GLU A 11 -35.94 -0.76 2.79
C GLU A 11 -34.86 0.31 2.63
N VAL A 12 -34.27 0.75 3.74
CA VAL A 12 -33.28 1.84 3.77
C VAL A 12 -32.02 1.36 4.50
N ALA A 13 -30.88 1.43 3.81
CA ALA A 13 -29.55 1.26 4.40
C ALA A 13 -28.74 2.55 4.28
N LEU A 14 -27.95 2.86 5.32
CA LEU A 14 -27.09 4.03 5.39
C LEU A 14 -25.70 3.62 5.91
N ILE A 15 -24.66 4.03 5.20
CA ILE A 15 -23.25 3.80 5.53
C ILE A 15 -22.55 5.16 5.55
N ILE A 16 -21.89 5.50 6.67
CA ILE A 16 -21.16 6.75 6.84
C ILE A 16 -19.74 6.45 7.32
N PHE A 17 -18.75 6.99 6.62
CA PHE A 17 -17.37 7.00 7.09
C PHE A 17 -17.01 8.40 7.61
N SER A 18 -16.56 8.48 8.86
CA SER A 18 -16.00 9.72 9.39
C SER A 18 -14.66 10.07 8.71
N ASN A 19 -14.24 11.32 8.83
CA ASN A 19 -12.91 11.77 8.38
C ASN A 19 -11.74 11.00 9.05
N ARG A 20 -11.98 10.32 10.18
CA ARG A 20 -11.02 9.44 10.87
C ARG A 20 -11.14 7.97 10.48
N GLY A 21 -11.96 7.64 9.49
CA GLY A 21 -12.14 6.27 9.00
C GLY A 21 -13.05 5.38 9.84
N LYS A 22 -13.72 5.91 10.88
CA LYS A 22 -14.72 5.13 11.63
C LYS A 22 -15.99 4.94 10.78
N LEU A 23 -16.46 3.69 10.72
CA LEU A 23 -17.70 3.26 10.06
C LEU A 23 -18.88 3.40 11.02
N TYR A 24 -19.96 4.01 10.52
CA TYR A 24 -21.26 4.07 11.16
C TYR A 24 -22.30 3.54 10.17
N GLU A 25 -23.13 2.61 10.61
CA GLU A 25 -24.13 1.98 9.76
C GLU A 25 -25.51 1.97 10.40
N PHE A 26 -26.53 2.03 9.54
CA PHE A 26 -27.93 1.86 9.89
C PHE A 26 -28.63 1.06 8.79
N CYS A 27 -29.47 0.12 9.19
CA CYS A 27 -30.32 -0.66 8.29
C CYS A 27 -31.71 -0.72 8.90
N SER A 28 -32.75 -0.44 8.11
CA SER A 28 -34.13 -0.55 8.57
C SER A 28 -34.66 -1.98 8.59
N SER A 29 -33.96 -2.93 7.96
CA SER A 29 -34.33 -4.34 7.87
C SER A 29 -33.43 -5.25 8.72
N SER A 30 -33.59 -6.57 8.56
CA SER A 30 -32.92 -7.60 9.39
C SER A 30 -31.39 -7.70 9.24
N GLY A 31 -30.75 -6.84 8.44
CA GLY A 31 -29.28 -6.69 8.44
C GLY A 31 -28.71 -6.09 7.17
N MET A 32 -27.64 -5.29 7.35
CA MET A 32 -26.93 -4.56 6.28
C MET A 32 -26.52 -5.47 5.11
N LEU A 33 -26.04 -6.68 5.39
CA LEU A 33 -25.61 -7.63 4.36
C LEU A 33 -26.75 -8.02 3.40
N LYS A 34 -27.97 -8.21 3.90
CA LYS A 34 -29.11 -8.59 3.08
C LYS A 34 -29.55 -7.43 2.18
N THR A 35 -29.57 -6.21 2.71
CA THR A 35 -29.88 -5.01 1.92
C THR A 35 -28.84 -4.79 0.82
N LEU A 36 -27.56 -5.01 1.12
CA LEU A 36 -26.48 -4.94 0.13
C LEU A 36 -26.61 -6.02 -0.96
N GLU A 37 -26.95 -7.25 -0.59
CA GLU A 37 -27.18 -8.33 -1.55
C GLU A 37 -28.39 -8.02 -2.46
N GLY A 38 -29.48 -7.48 -1.89
CA GLY A 38 -30.65 -7.02 -2.65
C GLY A 38 -30.31 -5.89 -3.61
N TYR A 39 -29.54 -4.89 -3.16
CA TYR A 39 -29.05 -3.81 -4.01
C TYR A 39 -28.24 -4.33 -5.19
N GLN A 40 -27.31 -5.27 -4.96
CA GLN A 40 -26.54 -5.90 -6.02
C GLN A 40 -27.45 -6.64 -7.02
N LYS A 41 -28.42 -7.43 -6.54
CA LYS A 41 -29.35 -8.15 -7.42
C LYS A 41 -30.22 -7.21 -8.27
N CYS A 42 -30.61 -6.06 -7.73
CA CYS A 42 -31.47 -5.09 -8.44
C CYS A 42 -30.68 -4.18 -9.40
N ASN A 43 -29.46 -3.78 -9.04
CA ASN A 43 -28.65 -2.87 -9.85
C ASN A 43 -27.90 -3.59 -10.98
N TYR A 44 -27.67 -4.91 -10.85
CA TYR A 44 -26.96 -5.73 -11.84
C TYR A 44 -27.88 -6.59 -12.73
N ARG A 45 -29.22 -6.48 -12.59
CA ARG A 45 -30.20 -7.19 -13.44
C ARG A 45 -30.78 -6.31 -14.55
N ALA A 46 -29.90 -5.81 -15.41
CA ALA A 46 -30.22 -5.57 -16.81
C ALA A 46 -29.14 -6.29 -17.64
N PRO A 47 -29.50 -7.26 -18.50
CA PRO A 47 -28.52 -7.99 -19.31
C PRO A 47 -28.06 -7.09 -20.47
N GLU A 48 -27.14 -6.18 -20.19
CA GLU A 48 -26.27 -5.63 -21.23
C GLU A 48 -25.08 -6.59 -21.39
N PRO A 49 -24.77 -7.07 -22.60
CA PRO A 49 -23.73 -8.08 -22.83
C PRO A 49 -22.29 -7.58 -22.55
N ASN A 50 -22.13 -6.38 -22.00
CA ASN A 50 -20.84 -5.73 -21.70
C ASN A 50 -20.42 -5.76 -20.22
N VAL A 51 -21.23 -6.33 -19.31
CA VAL A 51 -20.93 -6.33 -17.86
C VAL A 51 -19.77 -7.27 -17.50
N SER A 52 -19.57 -8.37 -18.22
CA SER A 52 -18.48 -9.32 -17.95
C SER A 52 -17.08 -8.74 -18.15
N ALA A 53 -16.90 -7.84 -19.13
CA ALA A 53 -15.61 -7.23 -19.41
C ALA A 53 -15.20 -6.20 -18.34
N ARG A 54 -16.17 -5.41 -17.86
CA ARG A 54 -15.92 -4.37 -16.86
C ARG A 54 -15.64 -4.95 -15.48
N GLU A 55 -16.37 -5.98 -15.07
CA GLU A 55 -16.11 -6.70 -13.81
C GLU A 55 -14.77 -7.46 -13.86
N ALA A 56 -14.45 -8.10 -14.99
CA ALA A 56 -13.14 -8.74 -15.18
C ALA A 56 -11.98 -7.72 -15.14
N LEU A 57 -12.17 -6.52 -15.73
CA LEU A 57 -11.18 -5.44 -15.66
C LEU A 57 -11.01 -4.89 -14.24
N GLU A 58 -12.10 -4.77 -13.48
CA GLU A 58 -12.06 -4.29 -12.10
C GLU A 58 -11.39 -5.31 -11.16
N LEU A 59 -11.73 -6.60 -11.30
CA LEU A 59 -11.05 -7.70 -10.59
C LEU A 59 -9.57 -7.78 -10.95
N SER A 60 -9.22 -7.63 -12.24
CA SER A 60 -7.84 -7.58 -12.71
C SER A 60 -7.08 -6.41 -12.09
N SER A 61 -7.68 -5.21 -12.08
CA SER A 61 -7.10 -4.01 -11.48
C SER A 61 -6.86 -4.18 -9.98
N GLN A 62 -7.83 -4.74 -9.25
CA GLN A 62 -7.68 -5.05 -7.82
C GLN A 62 -6.55 -6.05 -7.58
N GLN A 63 -6.43 -7.07 -8.42
CA GLN A 63 -5.38 -8.08 -8.28
C GLN A 63 -3.99 -7.51 -8.56
N GLU A 64 -3.84 -6.66 -9.57
CA GLU A 64 -2.59 -5.93 -9.82
C GLU A 64 -2.24 -4.99 -8.67
N TYR A 65 -3.23 -4.30 -8.11
CA TYR A 65 -3.03 -3.49 -6.90
C TYR A 65 -2.52 -4.32 -5.72
N LEU A 66 -3.12 -5.48 -5.46
CA LEU A 66 -2.68 -6.36 -4.38
C LEU A 66 -1.26 -6.88 -4.59
N LYS A 67 -0.89 -7.22 -5.83
CA LYS A 67 0.49 -7.60 -6.18
C LYS A 67 1.46 -6.45 -5.90
N LEU A 68 1.11 -5.24 -6.31
CA LEU A 68 1.93 -4.05 -6.09
C LEU A 68 2.07 -3.74 -4.60
N LYS A 69 0.96 -3.81 -3.85
CA LYS A 69 0.93 -3.60 -2.41
C LYS A 69 1.85 -4.59 -1.68
N ALA A 70 1.78 -5.88 -2.03
CA ALA A 70 2.66 -6.91 -1.45
C ALA A 70 4.15 -6.63 -1.73
N ARG A 71 4.48 -6.18 -2.96
CA ARG A 71 5.85 -5.77 -3.31
C ARG A 71 6.31 -4.56 -2.50
N TYR A 72 5.44 -3.56 -2.36
CA TYR A 72 5.73 -2.37 -1.55
C TYR A 72 5.98 -2.73 -0.09
N GLU A 73 5.12 -3.55 0.52
CA GLU A 73 5.29 -3.98 1.91
C GLU A 73 6.56 -4.81 2.12
N ALA A 74 6.95 -5.64 1.14
CA ALA A 74 8.22 -6.36 1.17
C ALA A 74 9.42 -5.41 1.09
N LEU A 75 9.37 -4.42 0.19
CA LEU A 75 10.42 -3.41 0.05
C LEU A 75 10.54 -2.56 1.32
N GLN A 76 9.42 -2.12 1.89
CA GLN A 76 9.40 -1.34 3.13
C GLN A 76 9.94 -2.13 4.33
N ARG A 77 9.66 -3.43 4.41
CA ARG A 77 10.29 -4.31 5.42
C ARG A 77 11.80 -4.39 5.21
N SER A 78 12.26 -4.61 3.98
CA SER A 78 13.69 -4.64 3.66
C SER A 78 14.40 -3.33 4.04
N GLN A 79 13.79 -2.19 3.74
CA GLN A 79 14.32 -0.87 4.12
C GLN A 79 14.46 -0.72 5.64
N ARG A 80 13.45 -1.10 6.41
CA ARG A 80 13.51 -1.06 7.89
C ARG A 80 14.63 -1.93 8.41
N ASN A 81 14.78 -3.15 7.90
CA ASN A 81 15.88 -4.03 8.28
C ASN A 81 17.26 -3.39 7.98
N LEU A 82 17.43 -2.78 6.80
CA LEU A 82 18.66 -2.05 6.45
C LEU A 82 18.97 -0.87 7.38
N LEU A 83 17.93 -0.28 7.97
CA LEU A 83 18.05 0.79 8.99
C LEU A 83 18.24 0.25 10.41
N GLY A 84 18.29 -1.08 10.59
CA GLY A 84 18.42 -1.72 11.90
C GLY A 84 17.11 -1.84 12.67
N GLU A 85 15.97 -1.63 12.02
CA GLU A 85 14.63 -1.72 12.60
C GLU A 85 14.00 -3.10 12.33
N ASP A 86 13.05 -3.51 13.18
CA ASP A 86 12.25 -4.73 13.02
C ASP A 86 13.05 -6.01 12.71
N LEU A 87 14.22 -6.15 13.34
CA LEU A 87 15.13 -7.27 13.11
C LEU A 87 14.69 -8.60 13.74
N GLY A 88 13.76 -8.57 14.70
CA GLY A 88 13.32 -9.74 15.46
C GLY A 88 12.82 -10.94 14.64
N PRO A 89 12.13 -10.75 13.50
CA PRO A 89 11.70 -11.85 12.64
C PRO A 89 12.80 -12.50 11.78
N LEU A 90 14.02 -11.93 11.73
CA LEU A 90 15.11 -12.46 10.92
C LEU A 90 15.85 -13.58 11.67
N SER A 91 16.24 -14.61 10.93
CA SER A 91 17.12 -15.67 11.44
C SER A 91 18.57 -15.19 11.55
N SER A 92 19.40 -15.92 12.31
CA SER A 92 20.85 -15.63 12.43
C SER A 92 21.53 -15.51 11.07
N LYS A 93 21.20 -16.41 10.12
CA LYS A 93 21.79 -16.38 8.77
C LYS A 93 21.37 -15.14 7.98
N GLU A 94 20.12 -14.71 8.13
CA GLU A 94 19.63 -13.50 7.46
C GLU A 94 20.25 -12.24 8.06
N LEU A 95 20.46 -12.21 9.38
CA LEU A 95 21.17 -11.12 10.07
C LEU A 95 22.64 -11.05 9.67
N GLU A 96 23.35 -12.18 9.62
CA GLU A 96 24.75 -12.24 9.14
C GLU A 96 24.86 -11.76 7.68
N SER A 97 23.90 -12.14 6.82
CA SER A 97 23.86 -11.67 5.44
C SER A 97 23.60 -10.16 5.35
N LEU A 98 22.69 -9.64 6.18
CA LEU A 98 22.35 -8.22 6.24
C LEU A 98 23.55 -7.39 6.72
N GLU A 99 24.22 -7.84 7.79
CA GLU A 99 25.44 -7.21 8.31
C GLU A 99 26.54 -7.17 7.26
N GLY A 100 26.79 -8.29 6.56
CA GLY A 100 27.77 -8.35 5.49
C GLY A 100 27.47 -7.39 4.34
N GLN A 101 26.19 -7.30 3.93
CA GLN A 101 25.75 -6.34 2.91
C GLN A 101 25.99 -4.89 3.35
N LEU A 102 25.62 -4.54 4.59
CA LEU A 102 25.81 -3.20 5.13
C LEU A 102 27.29 -2.82 5.23
N ASP A 103 28.15 -3.71 5.74
CA ASP A 103 29.60 -3.47 5.84
C ASP A 103 30.24 -3.24 4.47
N MET A 104 29.89 -4.09 3.48
CA MET A 104 30.38 -3.93 2.10
C MET A 104 29.95 -2.59 1.49
N SER A 105 28.66 -2.25 1.57
CA SER A 105 28.14 -1.00 1.01
C SER A 105 28.74 0.22 1.72
N LEU A 106 28.91 0.17 3.04
CA LEU A 106 29.51 1.25 3.82
C LEU A 106 30.97 1.48 3.45
N LYS A 107 31.75 0.40 3.25
CA LYS A 107 33.13 0.48 2.74
C LYS A 107 33.18 1.15 1.37
N GLN A 108 32.28 0.77 0.45
CA GLN A 108 32.19 1.37 -0.88
C GLN A 108 31.85 2.87 -0.79
N ILE A 109 30.83 3.25 -0.03
CA ILE A 109 30.42 4.66 0.15
C ILE A 109 31.58 5.49 0.71
N ARG A 110 32.26 4.99 1.74
CA ARG A 110 33.42 5.67 2.33
C ARG A 110 34.55 5.84 1.32
N SER A 111 34.88 4.79 0.56
CA SER A 111 35.91 4.83 -0.48
C SER A 111 35.59 5.89 -1.54
N THR A 112 34.38 5.85 -2.10
CA THR A 112 33.92 6.82 -3.11
C THR A 112 33.95 8.25 -2.58
N ARG A 113 33.49 8.47 -1.34
CA ARG A 113 33.52 9.80 -0.72
C ARG A 113 34.95 10.31 -0.53
N THR A 114 35.86 9.44 -0.07
CA THR A 114 37.28 9.80 0.09
C THR A 114 37.93 10.13 -1.25
N GLN A 115 37.69 9.32 -2.29
CA GLN A 115 38.21 9.58 -3.64
C GLN A 115 37.69 10.91 -4.19
N TYR A 116 36.39 11.19 -4.02
CA TYR A 116 35.81 12.46 -4.44
C TYR A 116 36.44 13.66 -3.71
N MET A 117 36.59 13.58 -2.38
CA MET A 117 37.23 14.64 -1.60
C MET A 117 38.70 14.85 -1.99
N LEU A 118 39.42 13.76 -2.26
CA LEU A 118 40.81 13.84 -2.74
C LEU A 118 40.89 14.52 -4.11
N GLY A 119 39.97 14.19 -5.03
CA GLY A 119 39.87 14.85 -6.33
C GLY A 119 39.65 16.36 -6.21
N GLN A 120 38.73 16.78 -5.34
CA GLN A 120 38.51 18.22 -5.11
C GLN A 120 39.74 18.91 -4.49
N LEU A 121 40.47 18.24 -3.59
CA LEU A 121 41.72 18.78 -3.05
C LEU A 121 42.77 18.94 -4.15
N THR A 122 42.94 17.93 -5.01
CA THR A 122 43.91 18.01 -6.11
C THR A 122 43.60 19.17 -7.04
N ASP A 123 42.33 19.34 -7.42
CA ASP A 123 41.90 20.44 -8.30
C ASP A 123 42.20 21.82 -7.67
N LEU A 124 41.85 22.02 -6.40
CA LEU A 124 42.11 23.26 -5.67
C LEU A 124 43.60 23.55 -5.46
N THR A 125 44.44 22.51 -5.34
CA THR A 125 45.90 22.68 -5.21
C THR A 125 46.62 22.87 -6.54
N LEU A 126 46.00 22.47 -7.65
CA LEU A 126 46.53 22.64 -9.01
C LEU A 126 46.06 23.94 -9.67
N GLU A 127 44.91 24.51 -9.29
CA GLU A 127 44.47 25.85 -9.74
C GLU A 127 45.46 27.01 -9.45
N PRO A 128 46.13 27.12 -8.29
CA PRO A 128 47.06 28.23 -8.03
C PRO A 128 48.40 28.13 -8.79
N LEU A 129 48.60 27.09 -9.61
CA LEU A 129 49.82 26.88 -10.40
C LEU A 129 49.64 27.22 -11.90
N TYR A 130 48.54 27.85 -12.30
CA TYR A 130 48.29 28.41 -13.64
C TYR A 130 47.90 29.89 -13.60
#